data_AF-A0A2M7J1L4-F1
#
_entry.id   AF-A0A2M7J1L4-F1
#
_cell.length_a   1.000
_cell.length_b   1.000
_cell.length_c   1.000
_cell.angle_alpha   90.00
_cell.angle_beta   90.00
_cell.angle_gamma   90.00
#
_symmetry.space_group_name_H-M   'P 1'
#
loop_
_entity.id
_entity.type
_entity.pdbx_description
1 polymer ?
#
loop_
_entity_poly.entity_id
_entity_poly.type
_entity_poly.pdbx_seq_one_letter_code
_entity_poly.pdbx_strand_id
1 'polypeptide(L)'
;ISIPANEPGSSIMPGKVNPTQCEALTMLCCQIFGNDVALTVGAASGNFELNVFKPLIINNFLQSARLLSEGMASFEEHCVRGIEANPARITELLNQSLMLVTALTPHIGYDRAAEIAKLAHRDGSTLKQAALALGYVTVADFDRWVRPAEMVHPAKT
;
A
#
# COMPACT_ATOMS: atom_id res chain seq x y z
N ILE A 1 -2.22 -10.20 1.92
CA ILE A 1 -2.53 -10.21 3.36
C ILE A 1 -3.93 -10.75 3.55
N SER A 2 -4.25 -11.19 4.77
CA SER A 2 -5.61 -11.37 5.28
C SER A 2 -5.83 -10.42 6.44
N ILE A 3 -7.10 -10.10 6.71
CA ILE A 3 -7.55 -9.26 7.81
C ILE A 3 -8.63 -10.00 8.60
N PRO A 4 -8.90 -9.64 9.87
CA PRO A 4 -9.95 -10.24 10.67
C PRO A 4 -11.33 -10.17 10.01
N ALA A 5 -12.10 -11.25 10.15
CA ALA A 5 -13.48 -11.35 9.70
C ALA A 5 -14.42 -11.11 10.88
N ASN A 6 -14.74 -9.84 11.14
CA ASN A 6 -15.53 -9.46 12.31
C ASN A 6 -17.04 -9.70 12.11
N GLU A 7 -17.56 -9.51 10.89
CA GLU A 7 -18.97 -9.68 10.56
C GLU A 7 -19.18 -10.34 9.17
N PRO A 8 -20.35 -10.97 8.92
CA PRO A 8 -20.75 -11.38 7.58
C PRO A 8 -20.85 -10.18 6.62
N GLY A 9 -20.17 -10.24 5.48
CA GLY A 9 -20.06 -9.11 4.54
C GLY A 9 -21.19 -8.99 3.51
N SER A 10 -22.11 -9.96 3.46
CA SER A 10 -23.23 -9.89 2.52
C SER A 10 -24.41 -10.71 2.99
N SER A 11 -25.62 -10.16 2.81
CA SER A 11 -26.88 -10.86 3.03
C SER A 11 -27.18 -11.95 2.00
N ILE A 12 -26.53 -11.94 0.82
CA ILE A 12 -26.80 -12.86 -0.29
C ILE A 12 -25.60 -13.71 -0.73
N MET A 13 -24.37 -13.33 -0.34
CA MET A 13 -23.16 -14.08 -0.68
C MET A 13 -22.58 -14.76 0.57
N PRO A 14 -22.91 -16.04 0.83
CA PRO A 14 -22.35 -16.80 1.94
C PRO A 14 -20.81 -16.82 1.89
N GLY A 15 -20.17 -16.58 3.03
CA GLY A 15 -18.71 -16.61 3.17
C GLY A 15 -17.99 -15.35 2.69
N LYS A 16 -18.69 -14.35 2.11
CA LYS A 16 -18.07 -13.05 1.79
C LYS A 16 -17.82 -12.25 3.07
N VAL A 17 -16.61 -11.73 3.22
CA VAL A 17 -16.18 -10.84 4.30
C VAL A 17 -15.63 -9.56 3.68
N ASN A 18 -16.05 -8.39 4.18
CA ASN A 18 -15.62 -7.09 3.69
C ASN A 18 -14.62 -6.43 4.67
N PRO A 19 -13.77 -5.51 4.20
CA PRO A 19 -12.87 -4.74 5.06
C PRO A 19 -13.61 -3.59 5.78
N THR A 20 -14.63 -3.91 6.58
CA THR A 20 -15.55 -2.94 7.21
C THR A 20 -14.83 -1.87 8.05
N GLN A 21 -13.75 -2.24 8.73
CA GLN A 21 -12.93 -1.30 9.50
C GLN A 21 -12.19 -0.29 8.60
N CYS A 22 -11.72 -0.71 7.41
CA CYS A 22 -11.13 0.21 6.43
C CYS A 22 -12.19 1.17 5.87
N GLU A 23 -13.42 0.67 5.65
CA GLU A 23 -14.55 1.48 5.18
C GLU A 23 -14.91 2.56 6.20
N ALA A 24 -15.04 2.19 7.48
CA ALA A 24 -15.27 3.14 8.57
C ALA A 24 -14.16 4.20 8.68
N LEU A 25 -12.88 3.77 8.61
CA LEU A 25 -11.73 4.68 8.71
C LEU A 25 -11.66 5.67 7.54
N THR A 26 -11.98 5.22 6.33
CA THR A 26 -12.01 6.12 5.16
C THR A 26 -13.16 7.12 5.23
N MET A 27 -14.35 6.70 5.69
CA MET A 27 -15.49 7.62 5.90
C MET A 27 -15.19 8.70 6.93
N LEU A 28 -14.58 8.35 8.08
CA LEU A 28 -14.25 9.34 9.10
C LEU A 28 -13.14 10.29 8.64
N CYS A 29 -12.16 9.83 7.83
CA CYS A 29 -11.16 10.70 7.22
C CYS A 29 -11.80 11.74 6.28
N CYS A 30 -12.78 11.32 5.47
CA CYS A 30 -13.56 12.25 4.64
C CYS A 30 -14.28 13.30 5.49
N GLN A 31 -14.90 12.90 6.61
CA GLN A 31 -15.55 13.84 7.52
C GLN A 31 -14.55 14.83 8.13
N ILE A 32 -13.36 14.37 8.51
CA ILE A 32 -12.30 15.22 9.07
C ILE A 32 -11.81 16.25 8.06
N PHE A 33 -11.68 15.89 6.78
CA PHE A 33 -11.38 16.89 5.73
C PHE A 33 -12.47 17.95 5.60
N GLY A 34 -13.75 17.57 5.68
CA GLY A 34 -14.85 18.54 5.71
C GLY A 34 -14.77 19.48 6.92
N ASN A 35 -14.47 18.91 8.10
CA ASN A 35 -14.30 19.67 9.33
C ASN A 35 -13.13 20.66 9.23
N ASP A 36 -12.01 20.26 8.61
CA ASP A 36 -10.84 21.13 8.42
C ASP A 36 -11.14 22.36 7.55
N VAL A 37 -11.96 22.19 6.50
CA VAL A 37 -12.45 23.32 5.70
C VAL A 37 -13.29 24.27 6.56
N ALA A 38 -14.19 23.75 7.39
CA ALA A 38 -15.00 24.57 8.29
C ALA A 38 -14.13 25.32 9.34
N LEU A 39 -13.11 24.65 9.88
CA LEU A 39 -12.12 25.26 10.78
C LEU A 39 -11.37 26.40 10.08
N THR A 40 -10.87 26.15 8.88
CA THR A 40 -10.11 27.12 8.08
C THR A 40 -10.93 28.38 7.81
N VAL A 41 -12.15 28.22 7.31
CA VAL A 41 -13.05 29.35 7.04
C VAL A 41 -13.42 30.08 8.33
N GLY A 42 -13.77 29.36 9.39
CA GLY A 42 -14.13 29.95 10.68
C GLY A 42 -12.97 30.73 11.32
N ALA A 43 -11.74 30.20 11.25
CA ALA A 43 -10.55 30.85 11.79
C ALA A 43 -10.19 32.14 11.03
N ALA A 44 -10.37 32.15 9.70
CA ALA A 44 -10.10 33.31 8.86
C ALA A 44 -11.17 34.43 8.96
N SER A 45 -12.34 34.14 9.53
CA SER A 45 -13.50 35.06 9.53
C SER A 45 -13.59 35.98 10.76
N GLY A 46 -12.44 36.32 11.38
CA GLY A 46 -12.39 37.26 12.49
C GLY A 46 -12.65 38.70 12.05
N ASN A 47 -13.35 39.48 12.87
CA ASN A 47 -13.59 40.91 12.61
C ASN A 47 -13.07 41.73 13.80
N PHE A 48 -12.11 42.63 13.52
CA PHE A 48 -11.45 43.50 14.50
C PHE A 48 -10.89 42.73 15.71
N GLU A 49 -11.30 43.08 16.93
CA GLU A 49 -10.70 42.58 18.17
C GLU A 49 -11.04 41.12 18.49
N LEU A 50 -12.04 40.51 17.84
CA LEU A 50 -12.50 39.19 18.22
C LEU A 50 -13.06 38.35 17.06
N ASN A 51 -12.57 37.11 16.95
CA ASN A 51 -13.22 36.07 16.14
C ASN A 51 -14.41 35.47 16.92
N VAL A 52 -15.62 35.57 16.35
CA VAL A 52 -16.90 35.09 16.93
C VAL A 52 -17.32 33.70 16.43
N PHE A 53 -16.56 33.07 15.52
CA PHE A 53 -16.80 31.72 15.02
C PHE A 53 -16.30 30.62 16.00
N LYS A 54 -15.96 30.98 17.25
CA LYS A 54 -15.39 30.05 18.25
C LYS A 54 -16.22 28.78 18.45
N PRO A 55 -17.57 28.82 18.52
CA PRO A 55 -18.37 27.60 18.68
C PRO A 55 -18.24 26.64 17.49
N LEU A 56 -18.23 27.16 16.26
CA LEU A 56 -17.99 26.37 15.05
C LEU A 56 -16.62 25.70 15.10
N ILE A 57 -15.59 26.48 15.46
CA ILE A 57 -14.20 26.02 15.54
C ILE A 57 -14.06 24.88 16.56
N ILE A 58 -14.49 25.12 17.81
CA ILE A 58 -14.30 24.11 18.86
C ILE A 58 -15.14 22.85 18.61
N ASN A 59 -16.34 22.97 18.04
CA ASN A 59 -17.18 21.82 17.74
C ASN A 59 -16.56 20.92 16.66
N ASN A 60 -16.12 21.49 15.54
CA ASN A 60 -15.48 20.72 14.46
C ASN A 60 -14.17 20.09 14.91
N PHE A 61 -13.37 20.82 15.70
CA PHE A 61 -12.12 20.29 16.24
C PHE A 61 -12.37 19.09 17.18
N LEU A 62 -13.28 19.23 18.15
CA LEU A 62 -13.57 18.16 19.10
C LEU A 62 -14.22 16.94 18.43
N GLN A 63 -15.06 17.15 17.42
CA GLN A 63 -15.61 16.05 16.63
C GLN A 63 -14.50 15.30 15.88
N SER A 64 -13.60 16.01 15.20
CA SER A 64 -12.47 15.39 14.50
C SER A 64 -11.54 14.64 15.46
N ALA A 65 -11.22 15.22 16.62
CA ALA A 65 -10.39 14.58 17.63
C ALA A 65 -11.02 13.28 18.16
N ARG A 66 -12.34 13.28 18.39
CA ARG A 66 -13.08 12.09 18.80
C ARG A 66 -13.08 11.01 17.70
N LEU A 67 -13.45 11.38 16.47
CA LEU A 67 -13.51 10.45 15.33
C LEU A 67 -12.14 9.80 15.07
N LEU A 68 -11.06 10.58 15.14
CA LEU A 68 -9.70 10.05 15.04
C LEU A 68 -9.41 9.08 16.18
N SER A 69 -9.62 9.50 17.43
CA SER A 69 -9.25 8.70 18.60
C SER A 69 -10.00 7.37 18.63
N GLU A 70 -11.32 7.41 18.48
CA GLU A 70 -12.17 6.22 18.50
C GLU A 70 -11.97 5.38 17.22
N GLY A 71 -11.85 6.01 16.06
CA GLY A 71 -11.64 5.33 14.78
C GLY A 71 -10.29 4.61 14.69
N MET A 72 -9.21 5.23 15.19
CA MET A 72 -7.89 4.59 15.24
C MET A 72 -7.86 3.43 16.24
N ALA A 73 -8.49 3.58 17.41
CA ALA A 73 -8.59 2.50 18.39
C ALA A 73 -9.37 1.30 17.82
N SER A 74 -10.55 1.54 17.22
CA SER A 74 -11.35 0.50 16.55
C SER A 74 -10.58 -0.18 15.41
N PHE A 75 -9.89 0.61 14.58
CA PHE A 75 -9.12 0.06 13.46
C PHE A 75 -7.92 -0.76 13.94
N GLU A 76 -7.24 -0.33 15.01
CA GLU A 76 -6.15 -1.11 15.59
C GLU A 76 -6.64 -2.46 16.11
N GLU A 77 -7.68 -2.43 16.94
CA GLU A 77 -8.21 -3.62 17.62
C GLU A 77 -8.83 -4.63 16.64
N HIS A 78 -9.66 -4.15 15.71
CA HIS A 78 -10.49 -4.99 14.85
C HIS A 78 -9.93 -5.20 13.44
N CYS A 79 -8.80 -4.59 13.09
CA CYS A 79 -8.14 -4.80 11.81
C CYS A 79 -6.64 -5.04 11.97
N VAL A 80 -5.89 -4.03 12.43
CA VAL A 80 -4.42 -4.04 12.41
C VAL A 80 -3.84 -5.21 13.19
N ARG A 81 -4.34 -5.46 14.41
CA ARG A 81 -3.81 -6.49 15.30
C ARG A 81 -3.88 -7.90 14.71
N GLY A 82 -4.82 -8.16 13.80
CA GLY A 82 -5.00 -9.45 13.16
C GLY A 82 -4.60 -9.49 11.68
N ILE A 83 -3.81 -8.51 11.20
CA ILE A 83 -3.25 -8.59 9.85
C ILE A 83 -2.28 -9.76 9.79
N GLU A 84 -2.52 -10.68 8.86
CA GLU A 84 -1.62 -11.78 8.57
C GLU A 84 -1.07 -11.69 7.14
N ALA A 85 0.21 -12.02 6.99
CA ALA A 85 0.79 -12.21 5.67
C ALA A 85 0.17 -13.45 5.01
N ASN A 86 0.08 -13.45 3.69
CA ASN A 86 -0.18 -14.67 2.91
C ASN A 86 1.12 -15.03 2.19
N PRO A 87 2.02 -15.84 2.80
CA PRO A 87 3.36 -16.06 2.27
C PRO A 87 3.34 -16.74 0.91
N ALA A 88 2.38 -17.65 0.68
CA ALA A 88 2.20 -18.33 -0.60
C ALA A 88 1.91 -17.32 -1.72
N ARG A 89 0.92 -16.43 -1.52
CA ARG A 89 0.58 -15.41 -2.52
C ARG A 89 1.70 -14.37 -2.70
N ILE A 90 2.35 -13.96 -1.61
CA ILE A 90 3.49 -13.03 -1.67
C ILE A 90 4.63 -13.63 -2.49
N THR A 91 4.97 -14.90 -2.25
CA THR A 91 6.04 -15.62 -2.96
C THR A 91 5.70 -15.80 -4.44
N GLU A 92 4.45 -16.14 -4.74
CA GLU A 92 3.96 -16.24 -6.12
C GLU A 92 4.14 -14.93 -6.89
N LEU A 93 3.65 -13.81 -6.32
CA LEU A 93 3.77 -12.48 -6.92
C LEU A 93 5.23 -12.06 -7.09
N LEU A 94 6.09 -12.37 -6.11
CA LEU A 94 7.52 -12.09 -6.19
C LEU A 94 8.17 -12.82 -7.37
N ASN A 95 7.87 -14.12 -7.53
CA ASN A 95 8.45 -14.94 -8.59
C ASN A 95 7.90 -14.61 -9.99
N GLN A 96 6.70 -14.04 -10.07
CA GLN A 96 6.09 -13.55 -11.31
C GLN A 96 6.52 -12.12 -11.66
N SER A 97 7.13 -11.38 -10.74
CA SER A 97 7.48 -9.97 -10.94
C SER A 97 8.58 -9.80 -11.97
N LEU A 98 8.31 -9.01 -13.02
CA LEU A 98 9.30 -8.62 -14.01
C LEU A 98 10.24 -7.50 -13.51
N MET A 99 9.98 -6.92 -12.35
CA MET A 99 10.78 -5.81 -11.82
C MET A 99 12.07 -6.27 -11.13
N LEU A 100 12.20 -7.56 -10.82
CA LEU A 100 13.47 -8.14 -10.35
C LEU A 100 14.60 -8.02 -11.38
N VAL A 101 14.25 -7.74 -12.64
CA VAL A 101 15.19 -7.45 -13.73
C VAL A 101 16.13 -6.28 -13.41
N THR A 102 15.73 -5.37 -12.53
CA THR A 102 16.55 -4.23 -12.10
C THR A 102 17.86 -4.66 -11.44
N ALA A 103 17.90 -5.86 -10.82
CA ALA A 103 19.13 -6.45 -10.29
C ALA A 103 20.14 -6.81 -11.39
N LEU A 104 19.71 -6.97 -12.65
CA LEU A 104 20.60 -7.29 -13.76
C LEU A 104 21.30 -6.04 -14.32
N THR A 105 20.70 -4.85 -14.17
CA THR A 105 21.19 -3.60 -14.77
C THR A 105 22.67 -3.31 -14.47
N PRO A 106 23.19 -3.46 -13.22
CA PRO A 106 24.61 -3.24 -12.93
C PRO A 106 25.56 -4.22 -13.63
N HIS A 107 25.07 -5.37 -14.09
CA HIS A 107 25.88 -6.44 -14.65
C HIS A 107 25.84 -6.49 -16.18
N ILE A 108 24.68 -6.20 -16.79
CA ILE A 108 24.48 -6.32 -18.24
C ILE A 108 24.05 -5.01 -18.91
N GLY A 109 23.89 -3.93 -18.15
CA GLY A 109 23.40 -2.65 -18.65
C GLY A 109 21.88 -2.61 -18.81
N TYR A 110 21.36 -1.39 -18.94
CA TYR A 110 19.92 -1.12 -18.99
C TYR A 110 19.24 -1.75 -20.19
N ASP A 111 19.79 -1.60 -21.40
CA ASP A 111 19.15 -2.04 -22.63
C ASP A 111 18.90 -3.56 -22.66
N ARG A 112 19.92 -4.34 -22.24
CA ARG A 112 19.81 -5.81 -22.16
C ARG A 112 18.82 -6.24 -21.07
N ALA A 113 18.82 -5.58 -19.92
CA ALA A 113 17.84 -5.85 -18.86
C ALA A 113 16.41 -5.53 -19.34
N ALA A 114 16.21 -4.41 -20.03
CA ALA A 114 14.92 -4.03 -20.58
C ALA A 114 14.43 -5.02 -21.65
N GLU A 115 15.32 -5.54 -22.49
CA GLU A 115 14.99 -6.56 -23.48
C GLU A 115 14.52 -7.87 -22.83
N ILE A 116 15.19 -8.33 -21.77
CA ILE A 116 14.77 -9.49 -20.97
C ILE A 116 13.36 -9.31 -20.42
N ALA A 117 13.07 -8.15 -19.81
CA ALA A 117 11.74 -7.89 -19.25
C ALA A 117 10.64 -7.84 -20.32
N LYS A 118 10.91 -7.20 -21.47
CA LYS A 118 9.97 -7.15 -22.60
C LYS A 118 9.70 -8.54 -23.17
N LEU A 119 10.73 -9.37 -23.30
CA LEU A 119 10.59 -10.75 -23.76
C LEU A 119 9.75 -11.57 -22.79
N ALA A 120 10.06 -11.52 -21.49
CA ALA A 120 9.32 -12.22 -20.44
C ALA A 120 7.83 -11.83 -20.45
N HIS A 121 7.54 -10.53 -20.59
CA HIS A 121 6.17 -10.03 -20.67
C HIS A 121 5.43 -10.54 -21.91
N ARG A 122 6.06 -10.42 -23.09
CA ARG A 122 5.47 -10.82 -24.37
C ARG A 122 5.13 -12.31 -24.41
N ASP A 123 6.03 -13.14 -23.90
CA ASP A 123 5.92 -14.59 -24.02
C ASP A 123 5.26 -15.24 -22.79
N GLY A 124 4.88 -14.44 -21.77
CA GLY A 124 4.34 -14.94 -20.51
C GLY A 124 5.32 -15.83 -19.73
N SER A 125 6.62 -15.67 -19.97
CA SER A 125 7.67 -16.47 -19.34
C SER A 125 8.23 -15.78 -18.10
N THR A 126 8.94 -16.52 -17.26
CA THR A 126 9.65 -15.94 -16.12
C THR A 126 10.86 -15.12 -16.60
N LEU A 127 11.30 -14.15 -15.79
CA LEU A 127 12.53 -13.41 -16.06
C LEU A 127 13.74 -14.32 -16.27
N LYS A 128 13.85 -15.39 -15.48
CA LYS A 128 14.95 -16.36 -15.60
C LYS A 128 14.92 -17.05 -16.95
N GLN A 129 13.76 -17.50 -17.41
CA GLN A 129 13.62 -18.13 -18.73
C GLN A 129 13.98 -17.15 -19.86
N ALA A 130 13.49 -15.91 -19.81
CA ALA A 130 13.81 -14.90 -20.83
C ALA A 130 15.30 -14.52 -20.83
N ALA A 131 15.92 -14.37 -19.66
CA ALA A 131 17.34 -14.06 -19.51
C ALA A 131 18.24 -15.15 -20.12
N LEU A 132 17.88 -16.42 -19.90
CA LEU A 132 18.58 -17.56 -20.46
C LEU A 132 18.34 -17.69 -21.98
N ALA A 133 17.12 -17.43 -22.46
CA ALA A 133 16.78 -17.49 -23.87
C ALA A 133 17.55 -16.45 -24.71
N LEU A 134 17.75 -15.24 -24.18
CA LEU A 134 18.56 -14.19 -24.82
C LEU A 134 20.06 -14.42 -24.68
N GLY A 135 20.49 -15.34 -23.80
CA GLY A 135 21.90 -15.68 -23.60
C GLY A 135 22.73 -14.58 -22.93
N TYR A 136 22.10 -13.53 -22.38
CA TYR A 136 22.81 -12.44 -21.71
C TYR A 136 23.29 -12.80 -20.30
N VAL A 137 22.70 -13.82 -19.68
CA VAL A 137 22.95 -14.20 -18.29
C VAL A 137 22.94 -15.72 -18.20
N THR A 138 23.90 -16.31 -17.46
CA THR A 138 23.89 -17.74 -17.16
C THR A 138 22.95 -18.07 -16.00
N VAL A 139 22.62 -19.35 -15.79
CA VAL A 139 21.82 -19.77 -14.62
C VAL A 139 22.50 -19.35 -13.31
N ALA A 140 23.81 -19.57 -13.21
CA ALA A 140 24.60 -19.25 -12.04
C ALA A 140 24.65 -17.75 -11.77
N ASP A 141 24.80 -16.93 -12.81
CA ASP A 141 24.79 -15.47 -12.69
C ASP A 141 23.42 -14.95 -12.25
N PHE A 142 22.34 -15.48 -12.85
CA PHE A 142 20.98 -15.07 -12.49
C PHE A 142 20.69 -15.37 -11.01
N ASP A 143 21.00 -16.59 -10.55
CA ASP A 143 20.78 -17.00 -9.16
C ASP A 143 21.68 -16.23 -8.17
N ARG A 144 22.84 -15.76 -8.62
CA ARG A 144 23.75 -14.93 -7.81
C ARG A 144 23.29 -13.47 -7.73
N TRP A 145 22.85 -12.89 -8.83
CA TRP A 145 22.55 -11.46 -8.92
C TRP A 145 21.11 -11.13 -8.51
N VAL A 146 20.16 -11.99 -8.87
CA VAL A 146 18.73 -11.77 -8.58
C VAL A 146 18.37 -12.39 -7.24
N ARG A 147 18.73 -11.69 -6.15
CA ARG A 147 18.43 -12.10 -4.77
C ARG A 147 17.44 -11.13 -4.13
N PRO A 148 16.11 -11.37 -4.19
CA PRO A 148 15.12 -10.43 -3.65
C PRO A 148 15.35 -10.00 -2.20
N ALA A 149 15.84 -10.90 -1.36
CA ALA A 149 16.16 -10.61 0.04
C ALA A 149 17.27 -9.56 0.22
N GLU A 150 18.12 -9.35 -0.79
CA GLU A 150 19.19 -8.35 -0.80
C GLU A 150 18.79 -7.08 -1.58
N MET A 151 17.62 -7.07 -2.22
CA MET A 151 17.10 -5.94 -3.00
C MET A 151 16.23 -4.97 -2.18
N VAL A 152 16.17 -5.17 -0.86
CA VAL A 152 15.36 -4.36 0.08
C VAL A 152 16.18 -3.32 0.83
N HIS A 153 17.45 -3.15 0.48
CA HIS A 153 18.35 -2.14 1.01
C HIS A 153 19.40 -1.74 -0.06
N PRO A 154 20.07 -0.59 0.10
CA PRO A 154 21.20 -0.22 -0.76
C PRO A 154 22.30 -1.29 -0.73
N ALA A 155 23.08 -1.39 -1.81
CA ALA A 155 24.29 -2.22 -1.81
C ALA A 155 25.30 -1.67 -0.79
N LYS A 156 25.99 -2.56 -0.07
CA LYS A 156 27.08 -2.17 0.83
C LYS A 156 28.22 -1.58 -0.03
N THR A 157 28.56 -0.33 0.23
CA THR A 157 29.76 0.35 -0.30
C THR A 157 31.04 -0.31 0.20
#